data_AF-A0A7J5UXS8-F1
#
_entry.id   AF-A0A7J5UXS8-F1
#
_cell.length_a   1.000
_cell.length_b   1.000
_cell.length_c   1.000
_cell.angle_alpha   90.00
_cell.angle_beta   90.00
_cell.angle_gamma   90.00
#
_symmetry.space_group_name_H-M   'P 1'
#
loop_
_entity.id
_entity.type
_entity.pdbx_description
1 polymer ?
#
loop_
_entity_poly.entity_id
_entity_poly.type
_entity_poly.pdbx_seq_one_letter_code
_entity_poly.pdbx_strand_id
1 'polypeptide(L)' 'MLLVSKTFHFPYVFQLVHVKVGKDPTVEESQNITIAVENALRERFGNQTHVGVHIEPFYKPMG' A
#
# COMPACT_ATOMS: atom_id res chain seq x y z
N MET A 1 -7.09 5.90 -7.15
CA MET A 1 -6.17 5.32 -6.17
C MET A 1 -5.63 6.45 -5.30
N LEU A 2 -5.86 6.40 -3.99
CA LEU A 2 -5.22 7.32 -3.03
C LEU A 2 -4.23 6.51 -2.20
N LEU A 3 -2.99 7.00 -2.11
CA LEU A 3 -1.90 6.37 -1.36
C LEU A 3 -1.57 7.23 -0.14
N VAL A 4 -1.64 6.65 1.06
CA VAL A 4 -1.15 7.29 2.28
C VAL A 4 -0.06 6.40 2.85
N SER A 5 1.16 6.93 2.99
CA SER A 5 2.31 6.20 3.52
C SER A 5 2.85 6.81 4.81
N LYS A 6 3.37 5.95 5.69
CA LYS A 6 4.14 6.36 6.85
C LYS A 6 5.45 5.57 6.89
N THR A 7 6.55 6.30 6.93
CA THR A 7 7.90 5.73 6.98
C THR A 7 8.49 5.85 8.38
N PHE A 8 9.10 4.76 8.86
CA PHE A 8 9.89 4.75 10.09
C PHE A 8 11.30 4.25 9.79
N HIS A 9 12.31 4.85 10.45
CA HIS A 9 13.72 4.50 10.28
C HIS A 9 14.35 4.13 11.64
N PHE A 10 14.60 2.84 11.89
CA PHE A 10 15.37 2.34 13.05
C PHE A 10 15.82 0.90 12.79
N PRO A 11 17.10 0.56 13.03
CA PRO A 11 18.11 0.18 12.00
C PRO A 11 17.62 -0.37 10.63
N TYR A 12 16.36 -0.76 10.51
CA TYR A 12 15.62 -1.17 9.32
C TYR A 12 14.62 -0.07 8.89
N VAL A 13 14.18 -0.13 7.64
CA VAL A 13 13.10 0.73 7.12
C VAL A 13 11.78 -0.03 7.20
N PHE A 14 10.75 0.63 7.74
CA PHE A 14 9.38 0.10 7.78
C PHE A 14 8.43 1.06 7.06
N GLN A 15 7.64 0.52 6.13
CA GLN A 15 6.64 1.25 5.36
C GLN A 15 5.27 0.63 5.58
N LEU A 16 4.33 1.40 6.14
CA LEU A 16 2.91 1.04 6.14
C LEU A 16 2.18 1.95 5.18
N VAL A 17 1.39 1.34 4.29
CA VAL A 17 0.72 2.05 3.22
C VAL A 17 -0.75 1.65 3.16
N HIS A 18 -1.62 2.66 3.16
CA HIS A 18 -3.05 2.49 2.92
C HIS A 18 -3.37 2.92 1.49
N VAL A 19 -4.01 2.03 0.75
CA VAL A 19 -4.39 2.21 -0.66
C VAL A 19 -5.92 2.21 -0.75
N LYS A 20 -6.49 3.33 -1.17
CA LYS A 20 -7.92 3.39 -1.51
C LYS A 20 -8.15 3.09 -2.98
N VAL A 21 -8.94 2.07 -3.29
CA VAL A 21 -9.23 1.58 -4.65
C VAL A 21 -10.69 1.85 -5.05
N GLY A 22 -11.09 1.48 -6.27
CA GLY A 22 -12.49 1.60 -6.72
C GLY A 22 -13.48 0.83 -5.83
N LYS A 23 -14.78 0.99 -6.05
CA LYS A 23 -15.79 0.42 -5.14
C LYS A 23 -15.80 -1.12 -5.07
N ASP A 24 -15.32 -1.82 -6.10
CA ASP A 24 -15.47 -3.28 -6.17
C ASP A 24 -14.24 -3.95 -6.83
N PRO A 25 -13.03 -3.88 -6.25
CA PRO A 25 -11.93 -4.70 -6.73
C PRO A 25 -12.22 -6.17 -6.40
N THR A 26 -11.88 -7.06 -7.31
CA THR A 26 -11.75 -8.47 -6.94
C THR A 26 -10.59 -8.65 -5.94
N VAL A 27 -10.59 -9.78 -5.23
CA VAL A 27 -9.48 -10.13 -4.34
C VAL A 27 -8.17 -10.24 -5.13
N GLU A 28 -8.23 -10.78 -6.35
CA GLU A 28 -7.08 -10.91 -7.24
C GLU A 28 -6.52 -9.56 -7.69
N GLU A 29 -7.38 -8.62 -8.11
CA GLU A 29 -6.95 -7.26 -8.46
C GLU A 29 -6.33 -6.55 -7.25
N SER A 30 -6.91 -6.73 -6.07
CA SER A 30 -6.37 -6.18 -4.82
C SER A 30 -4.98 -6.72 -4.53
N GLN A 31 -4.77 -8.02 -4.72
CA GLN A 31 -3.47 -8.68 -4.55
C GLN A 31 -2.43 -8.16 -5.55
N ASN A 32 -2.82 -7.99 -6.82
CA ASN A 32 -1.93 -7.44 -7.85
C ASN A 32 -1.48 -6.01 -7.52
N ILE A 33 -2.39 -5.18 -6.98
CA ILE A 33 -2.06 -3.84 -6.51
C ILE A 33 -1.09 -3.90 -5.31
N THR A 34 -1.33 -4.79 -4.35
CA THR A 34 -0.44 -5.00 -3.20
C THR A 34 0.97 -5.34 -3.66
N ILE A 35 1.13 -6.33 -4.55
CA ILE A 35 2.44 -6.75 -5.07
C ILE A 35 3.14 -5.59 -5.78
N ALA A 36 2.43 -4.83 -6.61
CA ALA A 36 3.01 -3.69 -7.32
C ALA A 36 3.50 -2.60 -6.35
N VAL A 37 2.73 -2.29 -5.30
CA VAL A 37 3.09 -1.31 -4.28
C VAL A 37 4.29 -1.79 -3.44
N GLU A 38 4.28 -3.06 -3.02
CA GLU A 38 5.39 -3.64 -2.26
C GLU A 38 6.71 -3.60 -3.04
N ASN A 39 6.68 -4.01 -4.31
CA ASN A 39 7.86 -4.00 -5.17
C ASN A 39 8.41 -2.58 -5.35
N ALA A 40 7.54 -1.60 -5.64
CA ALA A 40 7.95 -0.21 -5.79
C ALA A 40 8.58 0.37 -4.51
N LEU A 41 8.06 0.00 -3.33
CA LEU A 41 8.60 0.45 -2.05
C LEU A 41 9.94 -0.21 -1.73
N ARG A 42 10.10 -1.50 -2.03
CA ARG A 42 11.38 -2.21 -1.89
C ARG A 42 12.44 -1.68 -2.86
N GLU A 43 12.07 -1.38 -4.09
CA GLU A 43 12.97 -0.77 -5.07
C GLU A 43 13.46 0.60 -4.58
N ARG A 44 12.56 1.41 -4.00
CA ARG A 44 12.89 2.76 -3.54
C ARG A 44 13.67 2.81 -2.23
N PHE A 45 13.33 1.96 -1.27
CA PHE A 45 13.87 2.03 0.10
C PHE A 45 14.83 0.87 0.44
N GLY A 46 15.05 -0.04 -0.50
CA GLY A 46 15.91 -1.21 -0.37
C GLY A 46 15.13 -2.49 -0.10
N ASN A 47 15.62 -3.61 -0.64
CA ASN A 47 14.95 -4.92 -0.57
C ASN A 47 14.67 -5.42 0.85
N GLN A 48 15.42 -4.94 1.85
CA GLN A 48 15.27 -5.31 3.26
C GLN A 48 14.18 -4.52 3.99
N THR A 49 13.54 -3.56 3.32
CA THR A 49 12.41 -2.80 3.85
C THR A 49 11.28 -3.73 4.24
N HIS A 50 10.74 -3.58 5.45
CA HIS A 50 9.50 -4.25 5.81
C HIS A 50 8.32 -3.42 5.28
N VAL A 51 7.45 -4.01 4.50
CA VAL A 51 6.31 -3.33 3.88
C VAL A 51 5.01 -4.00 4.32
N GLY A 52 4.05 -3.19 4.78
CA GLY A 52 2.67 -3.60 4.95
C GLY A 52 1.76 -2.75 4.07
N VAL A 53 0.85 -3.40 3.32
CA VAL A 53 -0.11 -2.73 2.43
C VAL A 53 -1.53 -3.08 2.86
N HIS A 54 -2.34 -2.06 3.12
CA HIS A 54 -3.76 -2.18 3.45
C HIS A 54 -4.58 -1.63 2.29
N ILE A 55 -5.33 -2.50 1.61
CA ILE A 55 -6.24 -2.12 0.52
C ILE A 55 -7.65 -1.95 1.10
N GLU A 56 -8.29 -0.81 0.83
CA GLU A 56 -9.68 -0.57 1.20
C GLU A 56 -10.47 0.11 0.06
N PRO A 57 -11.77 -0.18 -0.11
CA PRO A 57 -12.58 0.51 -1.10
C PRO A 57 -12.72 1.99 -0.78
N PHE A 58 -12.69 2.85 -1.82
CA PHE A 58 -13.00 4.26 -1.66
C PHE A 58 -14.51 4.47 -1.59
N TYR A 59 -15.02 4.67 -0.37
CA TYR A 59 -16.35 5.21 -0.16
C TYR A 59 -16.28 6.73 -0.13
N LYS A 60 -16.94 7.40 -1.08
CA LYS A 60 -17.17 8.84 -0.97
C LYS A 60 -17.98 9.07 0.33
N PRO A 61 -17.55 9.99 1.22
CA PRO A 61 -18.38 10.34 2.37
C PRO A 61 -19.77 10.71 1.89
N MET A 62 -20.81 10.11 2.48
CA MET A 62 -22.17 10.60 2.27
C MET A 62 -22.20 12.03 2.84
N GLY A 63 -22.46 13.00 1.95
CA GLY A 63 -22.58 14.40 2.31
C GLY A 63 -23.88 14.69 3.04
#